data_AF-A0A7Y8Y5J8-F1
#
_entry.id   AF-A0A7Y8Y5J8-F1
#
_cell.length_a   1.000
_cell.length_b   1.000
_cell.length_c   1.000
_cell.angle_alpha   90.00
_cell.angle_beta   90.00
_cell.angle_gamma   90.00
#
_symmetry.space_group_name_H-M   'P 1'
#
loop_
_entity.id
_entity.type
_entity.pdbx_description
1 polymer ?
#
loop_
_entity_poly.entity_id
_entity_poly.type
_entity_poly.pdbx_seq_one_letter_code
_entity_poly.pdbx_strand_id
1 'polypeptide(L)'
;METPSKSHIGRKISRIRELRGMKQEALAQALGVSQQTVSNMENSEDIDDVRLKDVAQALGVSLEAIKSFSEENVINYFNTFNDTDFSNSHGAFAHNHQCNFNPLDKVVELYERLVQAEKDKVAYLEKLLNK
;
A
#
# COMPACT_ATOMS: atom_id res chain seq x y z
N MET A 1 -26.27 7.24 25.05
CA MET A 1 -24.97 7.69 25.61
C MET A 1 -23.91 6.93 24.85
N GLU A 2 -23.26 7.58 23.88
CA GLU A 2 -22.08 7.00 23.24
C GLU A 2 -20.92 7.17 24.20
N THR A 3 -20.44 6.06 24.77
CA THR A 3 -19.23 6.07 25.58
C THR A 3 -18.06 6.31 24.63
N PRO A 4 -17.12 7.22 24.94
CA PRO A 4 -15.92 7.37 24.12
C PRO A 4 -15.16 6.05 24.23
N SER A 5 -15.16 5.28 23.14
CA SER A 5 -14.39 4.06 23.00
C SER A 5 -12.94 4.39 23.35
N LYS A 6 -12.47 3.97 24.53
CA LYS A 6 -11.07 4.10 24.90
C LYS A 6 -10.26 3.41 23.81
N SER A 7 -9.43 4.20 23.13
CA SER A 7 -8.59 3.73 22.03
C SER A 7 -7.63 2.66 22.56
N HIS A 8 -7.91 1.40 22.27
CA HIS A 8 -7.08 0.27 22.68
C HIS A 8 -6.03 -0.02 21.60
N ILE A 9 -4.76 0.35 21.85
CA ILE A 9 -3.68 0.27 20.85
C ILE A 9 -3.41 -1.17 20.42
N GLY A 10 -3.40 -2.14 21.35
CA GLY A 10 -3.21 -3.54 21.02
C GLY A 10 -4.22 -4.09 19.99
N ARG A 11 -5.52 -3.73 20.10
CA ARG A 11 -6.55 -4.12 19.12
C ARG A 11 -6.29 -3.54 17.73
N LYS A 12 -5.80 -2.29 17.67
CA LYS A 12 -5.41 -1.65 16.40
C LYS A 12 -4.26 -2.40 15.74
N ILE A 13 -3.25 -2.80 16.52
CA ILE A 13 -2.12 -3.62 16.05
C ILE A 13 -2.62 -4.97 15.50
N SER A 14 -3.47 -5.68 16.25
CA SER A 14 -4.04 -6.97 15.79
C SER A 14 -4.77 -6.81 14.46
N ARG A 15 -5.59 -5.77 14.34
CA ARG A 15 -6.35 -5.52 13.11
C ARG A 15 -5.44 -5.17 11.94
N ILE A 16 -4.47 -4.28 12.12
CA ILE A 16 -3.49 -3.95 11.06
C ILE A 16 -2.71 -5.20 10.63
N ARG A 17 -2.28 -6.04 11.59
CA ARG A 17 -1.58 -7.29 11.32
C ARG A 17 -2.42 -8.25 10.48
N GLU A 18 -3.69 -8.44 10.83
CA GLU A 18 -4.62 -9.28 10.08
C GLU A 18 -4.84 -8.76 8.66
N LEU A 19 -4.99 -7.45 8.47
CA LEU A 19 -5.14 -6.82 7.16
C LEU A 19 -3.90 -7.00 6.28
N ARG A 20 -2.71 -7.10 6.91
CA ARG A 20 -1.45 -7.44 6.24
C ARG A 20 -1.29 -8.95 5.96
N GLY A 21 -2.27 -9.78 6.33
CA GLY A 21 -2.18 -11.24 6.19
C GLY A 21 -1.08 -11.88 7.05
N MET A 22 -0.64 -11.20 8.11
CA MET A 22 0.49 -11.60 8.93
C MET A 22 0.04 -12.43 10.14
N LYS A 23 0.67 -13.58 10.39
CA LYS A 23 0.44 -14.37 11.63
C LYS A 23 1.15 -13.72 12.82
N GLN A 24 0.65 -13.94 14.04
CA GLN A 24 1.33 -13.45 15.26
C GLN A 24 2.78 -13.95 15.36
N GLU A 25 3.04 -15.20 14.96
CA GLU A 25 4.40 -15.76 14.93
C GLU A 25 5.33 -15.00 13.98
N ALA A 26 4.82 -14.55 12.82
CA ALA A 26 5.61 -13.79 11.86
C ALA A 26 5.96 -12.40 12.39
N LEU A 27 5.01 -11.73 13.06
CA LEU A 27 5.27 -10.46 13.74
C LEU A 27 6.28 -10.64 14.88
N ALA A 28 6.16 -11.73 15.64
CA ALA A 28 7.08 -12.05 16.72
C ALA A 28 8.51 -12.26 16.22
N GLN A 29 8.66 -12.99 15.10
CA GLN A 29 9.96 -13.16 14.43
C GLN A 29 10.54 -11.84 13.95
N ALA A 30 9.72 -10.96 13.34
CA ALA A 30 10.18 -9.65 12.88
C ALA A 30 10.64 -8.73 14.02
N LEU A 31 10.03 -8.86 15.20
CA LEU A 31 10.38 -8.10 16.40
C LEU A 31 11.45 -8.78 17.26
N GLY A 32 11.88 -10.00 16.93
CA GLY A 32 12.84 -10.77 17.73
C GLY A 32 12.30 -11.16 19.12
N VAL A 33 10.97 -11.29 19.26
CA VAL A 33 10.30 -11.64 20.52
C VAL A 33 9.53 -12.95 20.40
N SER A 34 8.97 -13.44 21.52
CA SER A 34 8.10 -14.62 21.51
C SER A 34 6.71 -14.30 20.97
N GLN A 35 6.01 -15.29 20.41
CA GLN A 35 4.61 -15.13 19.99
C GLN A 35 3.70 -14.76 21.17
N GLN A 36 3.98 -15.26 22.39
CA GLN A 36 3.26 -14.86 23.60
C GLN A 36 3.45 -13.37 23.90
N THR A 37 4.63 -12.81 23.65
CA THR A 37 4.89 -11.38 23.82
C THR A 37 4.02 -10.55 22.87
N VAL A 38 3.87 -10.97 21.62
CA VAL A 38 2.97 -10.32 20.65
C VAL A 38 1.51 -10.45 21.08
N SER A 39 1.08 -11.63 21.52
CA SER A 39 -0.29 -11.83 22.04
C SER A 39 -0.60 -10.91 23.22
N ASN A 40 0.33 -10.80 24.18
CA ASN A 40 0.18 -9.90 25.32
C ASN A 40 0.14 -8.42 24.89
N MET A 41 0.93 -8.06 23.87
CA MET A 41 0.96 -6.72 23.31
C MET A 41 -0.37 -6.36 22.62
N GLU A 42 -0.95 -7.28 21.85
CA GLU A 42 -2.26 -7.10 21.20
C GLU A 42 -3.41 -6.99 22.21
N ASN A 43 -3.26 -7.59 23.39
CA ASN A 43 -4.22 -7.47 24.49
C ASN A 43 -3.97 -6.25 25.40
N SER A 44 -2.95 -5.44 25.15
CA SER A 44 -2.64 -4.25 25.95
C SER A 44 -3.39 -3.01 25.46
N GLU A 45 -4.03 -2.29 26.39
CA GLU A 45 -4.70 -1.02 26.08
C GLU A 45 -3.71 0.04 25.57
N ASP A 46 -2.50 0.06 26.15
CA ASP A 46 -1.45 1.04 25.86
C ASP A 46 -0.09 0.35 25.66
N ILE A 47 0.77 0.96 24.85
CA ILE A 47 2.11 0.49 24.52
C ILE A 47 3.02 1.71 24.40
N ASP A 48 4.18 1.64 25.04
CA ASP A 48 5.22 2.67 24.94
C ASP A 48 5.57 2.99 23.47
N ASP A 49 5.67 4.28 23.15
CA ASP A 49 5.95 4.80 21.82
C ASP A 49 7.23 4.21 21.21
N VAL A 50 8.23 3.88 22.02
CA VAL A 50 9.47 3.21 21.55
C VAL A 50 9.14 1.85 20.95
N ARG A 51 8.38 1.02 21.68
CA ARG A 51 7.96 -0.31 21.19
C ARG A 51 6.94 -0.20 20.08
N LEU A 52 6.04 0.77 20.15
CA LEU A 52 5.04 1.00 19.11
C LEU A 52 5.69 1.36 17.77
N LYS A 53 6.82 2.07 17.80
CA LYS A 53 7.62 2.38 16.61
C LYS A 53 8.22 1.12 15.98
N ASP A 54 8.78 0.22 16.80
CA ASP A 54 9.32 -1.06 16.32
C ASP A 54 8.22 -1.92 15.68
N VAL A 55 7.05 -1.97 16.30
CA VAL A 55 5.86 -2.66 15.77
C VAL A 55 5.40 -2.04 14.46
N ALA A 56 5.35 -0.71 14.37
CA ALA A 56 4.99 -0.01 13.15
C ALA A 56 5.94 -0.32 12.00
N GLN A 57 7.25 -0.34 12.28
CA GLN A 57 8.27 -0.73 11.32
C GLN A 57 8.10 -2.18 10.85
N ALA A 58 7.87 -3.12 11.78
CA ALA A 58 7.64 -4.53 11.45
C ALA A 58 6.36 -4.75 10.61
N LEU A 59 5.32 -3.93 10.83
CA LEU A 59 4.07 -3.95 10.07
C LEU A 59 4.11 -3.13 8.78
N GLY A 60 5.20 -2.39 8.52
CA GLY A 60 5.37 -1.51 7.36
C GLY A 60 4.38 -0.33 7.34
N VAL A 61 4.06 0.24 8.50
CA VAL A 61 3.20 1.42 8.68
C VAL A 61 3.92 2.48 9.52
N SER A 62 3.39 3.71 9.59
CA SER A 62 3.91 4.67 10.58
C SER A 62 3.27 4.46 11.95
N LEU A 63 3.94 4.98 12.98
CA LEU A 63 3.41 5.03 14.35
C LEU A 63 2.08 5.80 14.41
N GLU A 64 1.98 6.93 13.69
CA GLU A 64 0.74 7.71 13.59
C GLU A 64 -0.39 6.93 12.93
N ALA A 65 -0.07 6.05 11.97
CA ALA A 65 -1.05 5.17 11.34
C ALA A 65 -1.70 4.25 12.37
N ILE A 66 -0.92 3.70 13.30
CA ILE A 66 -1.46 2.83 14.36
C ILE A 66 -2.31 3.64 15.35
N LYS A 67 -1.85 4.85 15.75
CA LYS A 67 -2.59 5.71 16.68
C LYS A 67 -3.92 6.20 16.11
N SER A 68 -3.93 6.59 14.83
CA SER A 68 -5.11 7.09 14.10
C SER A 68 -5.99 5.99 13.50
N PHE A 69 -5.59 4.72 13.62
CA PHE A 69 -6.34 3.62 13.03
C PHE A 69 -7.75 3.50 13.63
N SER A 70 -8.73 3.40 12.73
CA SER A 70 -10.14 3.09 13.00
C SER A 70 -10.65 2.15 11.91
N GLU A 71 -11.63 1.30 12.24
CA GLU A 71 -12.21 0.36 11.27
C GLU A 71 -12.91 1.07 10.10
N GLU A 72 -13.51 2.24 10.34
CA GLU A 72 -14.12 3.08 9.31
C GLU A 72 -13.08 3.64 8.32
N ASN A 73 -11.90 4.06 8.82
CA ASN A 73 -10.80 4.54 7.95
C ASN A 73 -10.26 3.43 7.04
N VAL A 74 -10.34 2.18 7.48
CA VAL A 74 -9.92 1.01 6.69
C VAL A 74 -10.91 0.70 5.57
N ILE A 75 -12.22 0.83 5.82
CA ILE A 75 -13.25 0.63 4.78
C ILE A 75 -13.05 1.64 3.64
N ASN A 76 -12.72 2.89 3.98
CA ASN A 76 -12.37 3.90 2.97
C ASN A 76 -11.11 3.52 2.17
N TYR A 77 -10.09 2.96 2.81
CA TYR A 77 -8.90 2.43 2.14
C TYR A 77 -9.26 1.31 1.16
N PHE A 78 -9.98 0.25 1.57
CA PHE A 78 -10.35 -0.84 0.66
C PHE A 78 -11.25 -0.42 -0.51
N ASN A 79 -12.11 0.58 -0.31
CA ASN A 79 -12.88 1.16 -1.41
C ASN A 79 -11.96 1.90 -2.40
N THR A 80 -10.89 2.53 -1.91
CA THR A 80 -9.89 3.25 -2.75
C THR A 80 -8.93 2.30 -3.48
N PHE A 81 -8.71 1.07 -3.00
CA PHE A 81 -7.92 0.06 -3.74
C PHE A 81 -8.70 -0.64 -4.84
N ASN A 82 -10.04 -0.68 -4.75
CA ASN A 82 -10.89 -1.18 -5.82
C ASN A 82 -11.29 -0.08 -6.81
N ASP A 83 -11.21 1.19 -6.42
CA ASP A 83 -11.37 2.33 -7.31
C ASP A 83 -10.00 2.74 -7.84
N THR A 84 -9.55 1.98 -8.84
CA THR A 84 -8.26 2.11 -9.53
C THR A 84 -8.16 3.39 -10.38
N ASP A 85 -8.49 4.55 -9.83
CA ASP A 85 -8.09 5.83 -10.40
C ASP A 85 -6.78 6.27 -9.73
N PHE A 86 -5.70 5.65 -10.20
CA PHE A 86 -4.30 5.90 -9.86
C PHE A 86 -3.80 7.26 -10.39
N SER A 87 -4.64 8.30 -10.27
CA SER A 87 -4.37 9.64 -10.82
C SER A 87 -4.25 10.70 -9.73
N ASN A 88 -4.79 10.51 -8.51
CA ASN A 88 -4.80 11.61 -7.54
C ASN A 88 -4.75 11.30 -6.04
N SER A 89 -4.41 10.07 -5.61
CA SER A 89 -4.29 9.79 -4.17
C SER A 89 -2.95 10.27 -3.59
N HIS A 90 -2.88 11.56 -3.25
CA HIS A 90 -1.94 12.09 -2.26
C HIS A 90 -2.36 11.66 -0.84
N GLY A 91 -2.32 10.36 -0.57
CA GLY A 91 -2.81 9.73 0.67
C GLY A 91 -1.71 9.11 1.52
N ALA A 92 -1.24 9.89 2.49
CA ALA A 92 -0.69 9.55 3.82
C ALA A 92 0.48 8.56 4.02
N PHE A 93 0.88 7.66 3.10
CA PHE A 93 2.01 6.73 3.36
C PHE A 93 2.96 6.48 2.17
N ALA A 94 2.92 7.31 1.14
CA ALA A 94 3.78 7.19 -0.03
C ALA A 94 5.17 7.84 0.20
N HIS A 95 6.00 7.26 1.06
CA HIS A 95 7.43 7.59 1.12
C HIS A 95 8.24 6.30 0.98
N ASN A 96 8.44 5.81 -0.25
CA ASN A 96 9.66 5.08 -0.71
C ASN A 96 9.51 4.28 -2.03
N HIS A 97 8.42 4.42 -2.78
CA HIS A 97 8.35 3.87 -4.15
C HIS A 97 7.96 4.96 -5.15
N GLN A 98 8.84 5.93 -5.35
CA GLN A 98 8.84 6.74 -6.56
C GLN A 98 9.26 5.84 -7.73
N CYS A 99 8.37 4.96 -8.17
CA CYS A 99 8.43 4.47 -9.53
C CYS A 99 8.09 5.69 -10.40
N ASN A 100 9.09 6.30 -11.04
CA ASN A 100 8.91 7.27 -12.12
C ASN A 100 8.40 6.55 -13.38
N PHE A 101 7.33 5.78 -13.23
CA PHE A 101 6.69 5.00 -14.27
C PHE A 101 5.29 5.56 -14.40
N ASN A 102 5.12 6.50 -15.34
CA ASN A 102 3.81 6.95 -15.76
C ASN A 102 3.32 6.00 -16.87
N PRO A 103 2.27 5.18 -16.62
CA PRO A 103 1.75 4.27 -17.63
C PRO A 103 1.28 4.99 -18.90
N LEU A 104 0.81 6.24 -18.79
CA LEU A 104 0.37 7.02 -19.94
C LEU A 104 1.52 7.33 -20.90
N ASP A 105 2.71 7.66 -20.37
CA ASP A 105 3.88 7.94 -21.19
C ASP A 105 4.30 6.69 -22.00
N LYS A 106 4.13 5.50 -21.42
CA LYS A 106 4.39 4.23 -22.11
C LYS A 106 3.35 3.90 -23.18
N VAL A 107 2.09 4.27 -22.96
CA VAL A 107 1.04 4.12 -23.96
C VAL A 107 1.31 5.05 -25.15
N VAL A 108 1.68 6.32 -24.89
CA VAL A 108 2.05 7.27 -25.95
C VAL A 108 3.25 6.76 -26.76
N GLU A 109 4.30 6.28 -26.11
CA GLU A 109 5.49 5.70 -26.76
C GLU A 109 5.13 4.50 -27.67
N LEU A 110 4.18 3.66 -27.25
CA LEU A 110 3.68 2.55 -28.06
C LEU A 110 2.90 3.03 -29.28
N TYR A 111 2.05 4.04 -29.14
CA TYR A 111 1.31 4.62 -30.27
C TYR A 111 2.24 5.26 -31.29
N GLU A 112 3.26 6.00 -30.85
CA GLU A 112 4.25 6.59 -31.76
C GLU A 112 4.98 5.52 -32.58
N ARG A 113 5.40 4.41 -31.95
CA ARG A 113 6.02 3.27 -32.64
C ARG A 113 5.07 2.60 -33.63
N LEU A 114 3.80 2.43 -33.26
CA LEU A 114 2.81 1.81 -34.14
C LEU A 114 2.56 2.69 -35.38
N VAL A 115 2.42 4.00 -35.20
CA VAL A 115 2.29 4.96 -36.30
C VAL A 115 3.51 4.92 -37.20
N GLN A 116 4.72 4.82 -36.65
CA GLN A 116 5.94 4.70 -37.44
C GLN A 116 5.96 3.39 -38.26
N ALA A 117 5.59 2.27 -37.64
CA ALA A 117 5.54 0.98 -38.33
C ALA A 117 4.53 0.98 -39.49
N GLU A 118 3.37 1.61 -39.32
CA GLU A 118 2.39 1.78 -40.39
C GLU A 118 2.94 2.65 -41.54
N LYS A 119 3.63 3.76 -41.22
CA LYS A 119 4.28 4.61 -42.24
C LYS A 119 5.36 3.85 -43.01
N ASP A 120 6.21 3.09 -42.31
CA ASP A 120 7.28 2.32 -42.93
C ASP A 120 6.71 1.22 -43.86
N LYS A 121 5.62 0.58 -43.43
CA LYS A 121 4.89 -0.40 -44.24
C LYS A 121 4.29 0.21 -45.49
N VAL A 122 3.63 1.38 -45.38
CA VAL A 122 3.08 2.10 -46.53
C VAL A 122 4.20 2.50 -47.50
N ALA A 123 5.30 3.08 -47.01
CA ALA A 123 6.44 3.45 -47.85
C ALA A 123 7.08 2.23 -48.55
N TYR A 124 7.12 1.07 -47.89
CA TYR A 124 7.56 -0.17 -48.52
C TYR A 124 6.61 -0.64 -49.62
N LEU A 125 5.29 -0.57 -49.40
CA LEU A 125 4.28 -0.92 -50.39
C LEU A 125 4.31 0.03 -51.60
N GLU A 126 4.46 1.34 -51.38
CA GLU A 126 4.61 2.33 -52.46
C GLU A 126 5.85 2.04 -53.32
N LYS A 127 6.97 1.63 -52.72
CA LYS A 127 8.17 1.22 -53.47
C LYS A 127 7.96 -0.05 -54.30
N LEU A 128 7.11 -0.96 -53.85
CA LEU A 128 6.75 -2.17 -54.60
C LEU A 128 5.79 -1.86 -55.76
N LEU A 129 4.88 -0.90 -55.57
CA LEU A 129 3.89 -0.49 -56.56
C LEU A 129 4.45 0.46 -57.63
N ASN A 130 5.48 1.25 -57.32
CA ASN A 130 6.16 2.15 -58.27
C ASN A 130 7.27 1.45 -59.09
N LYS A 131 7.10 0.15 -59.37
CA LYS A 131 7.91 -0.63 -60.32
C LYS A 131 7.12 -0.95 -61.57
#